data_AF-A0A348W8P1-F1
#
_entry.id   AF-A0A348W8P1-F1
#
_cell.length_a   1.000
_cell.length_b   1.000
_cell.length_c   1.000
_cell.angle_alpha   90.00
_cell.angle_beta   90.00
_cell.angle_gamma   90.00
#
_symmetry.space_group_name_H-M   'P 1'
#
loop_
_entity.id
_entity.type
_entity.pdbx_description
1 polymer ?
#
loop_
_entity_poly.entity_id
_entity_poly.type
_entity_poly.pdbx_seq_one_letter_code
_entity_poly.pdbx_strand_id
1 'polypeptide(L)' 'MKLSAEIKAFAARLGHEFQTPALLVQALTHSSMSTPNRDDNQRLEFLGDRVLGLVMS' A
#
# COMPACT_ATOMS: atom_id res chain seq x y z
N MET A 1 7.12 -0.65 -13.86
CA MET A 1 7.42 -1.62 -12.77
C MET A 1 6.55 -2.85 -12.97
N LYS A 2 7.11 -4.06 -13.05
CA LYS A 2 6.32 -5.29 -13.26
C LYS A 2 5.88 -5.82 -11.90
N LEU A 3 4.59 -5.78 -11.59
CA LEU A 3 4.05 -6.36 -10.35
C LEU A 3 4.22 -7.89 -10.35
N SER A 4 4.59 -8.46 -9.20
CA SER A 4 4.60 -9.91 -9.00
C SER A 4 3.18 -10.48 -9.13
N ALA A 5 3.09 -11.76 -9.47
CA ALA A 5 1.80 -12.45 -9.57
C ALA A 5 1.02 -12.42 -8.24
N GLU A 6 1.75 -12.50 -7.12
CA GLU A 6 1.19 -12.46 -5.77
C GLU A 6 0.53 -11.11 -5.45
N ILE A 7 1.19 -9.99 -5.77
CA ILE A 7 0.62 -8.65 -5.54
C ILE A 7 -0.63 -8.44 -6.41
N LYS A 8 -0.64 -8.96 -7.64
CA LYS A 8 -1.84 -8.91 -8.51
C LYS A 8 -2.99 -9.73 -7.95
N ALA A 9 -2.71 -10.95 -7.48
CA ALA A 9 -3.71 -11.80 -6.86
C ALA A 9 -4.28 -11.16 -5.58
N PHE A 10 -3.44 -10.50 -4.79
CA PHE A 10 -3.86 -9.75 -3.61
C PHE A 10 -4.80 -8.59 -3.97
N ALA A 11 -4.46 -7.76 -4.95
CA ALA A 11 -5.32 -6.67 -5.42
C ALA A 11 -6.68 -7.19 -5.93
N ALA A 12 -6.68 -8.30 -6.67
CA ALA A 12 -7.92 -8.95 -7.11
C ALA A 12 -8.78 -9.44 -5.94
N ARG A 13 -8.17 -10.03 -4.90
CA ARG A 13 -8.88 -10.46 -3.69
C ARG A 13 -9.43 -9.29 -2.88
N LEU A 14 -8.76 -8.14 -2.89
CA LEU A 14 -9.28 -6.89 -2.30
C LEU A 14 -10.47 -6.32 -3.09
N GLY A 15 -10.67 -6.74 -4.34
CA GLY A 15 -11.70 -6.17 -5.22
C GLY A 15 -11.39 -4.72 -5.63
N HIS A 16 -10.14 -4.28 -5.53
CA HIS A 16 -9.72 -2.92 -5.83
C HIS A 16 -8.58 -2.89 -6.84
N GLU A 17 -8.79 -2.19 -7.96
CA GLU A 17 -7.76 -1.95 -8.96
C GLU A 17 -7.00 -0.65 -8.63
N PHE A 18 -5.72 -0.79 -8.28
CA PHE A 18 -4.86 0.35 -7.97
C PHE A 18 -4.44 1.07 -9.25
N GLN A 19 -4.94 2.29 -9.45
CA GLN A 19 -4.52 3.17 -10.56
C GLN A 19 -3.02 3.46 -10.54
N THR A 20 -2.42 3.51 -9.35
CA THR A 20 -0.98 3.67 -9.15
C THR A 20 -0.42 2.45 -8.40
N PRO A 21 0.03 1.40 -9.11
CA PRO A 21 0.49 0.16 -8.47
C PRO A 21 1.69 0.34 -7.53
N ALA A 22 2.46 1.42 -7.69
CA ALA A 22 3.54 1.77 -6.77
C ALA A 22 3.06 2.04 -5.34
N LEU A 23 1.85 2.59 -5.17
CA LEU A 23 1.27 2.83 -3.84
C LEU A 23 0.96 1.52 -3.12
N LEU A 24 0.48 0.50 -3.85
CA LEU A 24 0.27 -0.83 -3.28
C LEU A 24 1.60 -1.46 -2.84
N VAL A 25 2.65 -1.34 -3.66
CA VAL A 25 3.98 -1.84 -3.31
C VAL A 25 4.53 -1.14 -2.07
N GLN A 26 4.36 0.18 -1.97
CA GLN A 26 4.76 0.97 -0.81
C GLN A 26 3.95 0.55 0.44
N ALA A 27 2.64 0.41 0.34
CA ALA A 27 1.77 -0.02 1.45
C ALA A 27 2.14 -1.41 1.99
N LEU A 28 2.67 -2.30 1.13
CA LEU A 28 3.17 -3.63 1.50
C LEU A 28 4.65 -3.64 1.94
N THR A 29 5.35 -2.50 1.95
CA THR A 29 6.75 -2.41 2.35
C THR A 29 6.84 -1.97 3.81
N HIS A 30 7.25 -2.90 4.68
CA HIS A 30 7.51 -2.62 6.09
C HIS A 30 8.79 -1.78 6.26
N SER A 31 8.85 -0.97 7.33
CA SER A 31 9.96 -0.05 7.65
C SER A 31 11.32 -0.74 7.75
N SER A 32 11.37 -2.03 8.13
CA SER A 32 12.61 -2.82 8.15
C SER A 32 13.23 -3.06 6.77
N MET A 33 12.45 -2.87 5.70
CA MET A 33 12.88 -2.97 4.29
C MET A 33 13.01 -1.59 3.64
N SER A 34 12.87 -0.52 4.42
CA SER A 34 12.99 0.87 3.96
C SER A 34 14.43 1.18 3.60
N THR A 35 14.64 1.92 2.52
CA THR A 35 15.96 2.42 2.10
C THR A 35 15.82 3.85 1.65
N PRO A 36 16.91 4.66 1.55
CA PRO A 36 16.81 6.05 1.11
C PRO A 36 16.10 6.26 -0.24
N ASN A 37 16.09 5.23 -1.10
CA ASN A 37 15.46 5.26 -2.42
C ASN A 37 14.14 4.46 -2.48
N ARG A 38 13.64 3.96 -1.35
CA ARG A 38 12.42 3.15 -1.28
C ARG A 38 11.62 3.53 -0.04
N ASP A 39 10.54 4.25 -0.27
CA ASP A 39 9.57 4.60 0.76
C ASP A 39 8.90 3.33 1.34
N ASP A 40 8.56 3.41 2.62
CA ASP A 40 7.80 2.40 3.35
C ASP A 40 6.34 2.83 3.57
N ASN A 41 5.61 1.98 4.28
CA ASN A 41 4.19 2.15 4.52
C ASN A 41 3.83 3.17 5.61
N GLN A 42 4.77 3.71 6.40
CA GLN A 42 4.43 4.50 7.60
C GLN A 42 3.59 5.74 7.29
N ARG A 43 3.93 6.46 6.23
CA ARG A 43 3.17 7.66 5.81
C ARG A 43 1.77 7.31 5.33
N LEU A 44 1.61 6.17 4.65
CA LEU A 44 0.32 5.69 4.18
C LEU A 44 -0.53 5.15 5.34
N GLU A 45 0.09 4.49 6.31
CA GLU A 45 -0.56 4.03 7.54
C GLU A 45 -1.13 5.21 8.34
N PHE A 46 -0.32 6.24 8.57
CA PHE A 46 -0.75 7.45 9.29
C PHE A 46 -1.95 8.14 8.61
N LEU A 47 -1.91 8.27 7.28
CA LEU A 47 -3.03 8.83 6.53
C LEU A 47 -4.27 7.91 6.60
N GLY A 48 -4.05 6.60 6.44
CA GLY A 48 -5.10 5.58 6.47
C GLY A 48 -5.88 5.57 7.78
N ASP A 49 -5.19 5.69 8.92
CA ASP A 49 -5.81 5.74 10.24
C ASP A 49 -6.82 6.90 10.37
N ARG A 50 -6.44 8.09 9.88
CA ARG A 50 -7.34 9.26 9.87
C ARG A 50 -8.52 9.10 8.93
N VAL A 51 -8.31 8.51 7.76
CA VAL A 51 -9.38 8.25 6.78
C VAL A 51 -10.38 7.23 7.33
N LEU A 52 -9.89 6.13 7.92
CA LEU A 52 -10.75 5.13 8.55
C LEU A 52 -11.56 5.73 9.70
N GLY A 53 -10.91 6.55 10.55
CA GLY A 53 -11.59 7.27 11.62
C GLY A 53 -12.73 8.18 11.14
N LEU A 54 -12.59 8.80 9.96
CA LEU A 54 -13.64 9.62 9.35
C LEU A 54 -14.77 8.80 8.73
N VAL A 55 -14.48 7.65 8.13
CA VAL A 55 -15.48 6.82 7.45
C VAL A 55 -16.32 6.00 8.43
N MET A 56 -15.75 5.65 9.58
CA MET A 56 -16.44 4.84 10.61
C MET A 56 -17.25 5.66 11.60
N SER A 57 -17.12 7.00 11.59
CA SER A 57 -17.88 7.92 12.45
C SER A 57 -19.23 8.27 11.86
#